data_AF-A0A835H7A8-F1
#
_entry.id   AF-A0A835H7A8-F1
#
_cell.length_a   1.000
_cell.length_b   1.000
_cell.length_c   1.000
_cell.angle_alpha   90.00
_cell.angle_beta   90.00
_cell.angle_gamma   90.00
#
_symmetry.space_group_name_H-M   'P 1'
#
loop_
_entity.id
_entity.type
_entity.pdbx_description
1 polymer ?
#
loop_
_entity_poly.entity_id
_entity_poly.type
_entity_poly.pdbx_seq_one_letter_code
_entity_poly.pdbx_strand_id
1 'polypeptide(L)'
;MGVSGGEEGARNGPCLMPGGSYQAYLNIKEIVKKVAAQVEDGPCITYIGEGGSGDFVKMVHNELAGIFDEWNRGELESFLVEITADIFKVKDEHGDGELVHKILDKTGMKGTGKWTVQQAAELSVTAPTIAASLDCRYLSGLKEEREAAAAVLKEAGMTEAARPSVDKKRLIDDVRQALYASKICSYAKGVNLLRAKSVEQNTYRASLETTPFVLSFTKFFFCFIANWLC
;
A
#
# COMPACT_ATOMS: atom_id res chain seq x y z
N MET A 1 -17.28 -10.78 15.23
CA MET A 1 -18.20 -10.93 14.08
C MET A 1 -17.85 -9.86 13.07
N GLY A 2 -17.48 -10.28 11.86
CA GLY A 2 -17.18 -9.35 10.77
C GLY A 2 -18.43 -8.68 10.21
N VAL A 3 -18.35 -7.38 9.95
CA VAL A 3 -19.44 -6.60 9.34
C VAL A 3 -18.90 -5.82 8.14
N SER A 4 -19.55 -5.89 6.98
CA SER A 4 -19.18 -5.16 5.76
C SER A 4 -20.39 -4.44 5.15
N GLY A 5 -20.16 -3.28 4.54
CA GLY A 5 -21.24 -2.47 3.93
C GLY A 5 -21.20 -0.96 4.25
N GLY A 6 -20.30 -0.49 5.11
CA GLY A 6 -20.24 0.94 5.49
C GLY A 6 -21.49 1.40 6.26
N GLU A 7 -21.68 2.72 6.39
CA GLU A 7 -22.85 3.29 7.09
C GLU A 7 -24.18 2.97 6.40
N GLU A 8 -24.18 3.04 5.06
CA GLU A 8 -25.38 2.75 4.26
C GLU A 8 -25.75 1.26 4.32
N GLY A 9 -24.77 0.36 4.20
CA GLY A 9 -24.98 -1.07 4.42
C GLY A 9 -25.37 -1.37 5.86
N ALA A 10 -24.82 -0.70 6.88
CA ALA A 10 -25.27 -0.88 8.25
C ALA A 10 -26.76 -0.49 8.45
N ARG A 11 -27.27 0.46 7.65
CA ARG A 11 -28.67 0.90 7.70
C ARG A 11 -29.62 0.03 6.87
N ASN A 12 -29.19 -0.39 5.68
CA ASN A 12 -30.05 -1.01 4.67
C ASN A 12 -29.83 -2.53 4.51
N GLY A 13 -28.74 -3.05 5.04
CA GLY A 13 -28.42 -4.48 5.04
C GLY A 13 -26.93 -4.73 4.86
N PRO A 14 -26.16 -5.06 5.93
CA PRO A 14 -24.75 -5.33 5.80
C PRO A 14 -24.51 -6.82 5.48
N CYS A 15 -23.30 -7.12 5.00
CA CYS A 15 -22.81 -8.50 4.98
C CYS A 15 -22.28 -8.86 6.37
N LEU A 16 -22.76 -9.96 6.94
CA LEU A 16 -22.46 -10.38 8.31
C LEU A 16 -21.70 -11.72 8.31
N MET A 17 -20.57 -11.75 9.02
CA MET A 17 -19.67 -12.89 9.10
C MET A 17 -19.49 -13.32 10.58
N PRO A 18 -20.50 -13.97 11.19
CA PRO A 18 -20.40 -14.50 12.53
C PRO A 18 -19.37 -15.64 12.63
N GLY A 19 -18.46 -15.50 13.59
CA GLY A 19 -17.60 -16.58 14.09
C GLY A 19 -17.61 -16.56 15.62
N GLY A 20 -17.23 -17.67 16.25
CA GLY A 20 -17.21 -17.83 17.69
C GLY A 20 -17.97 -19.07 18.14
N SER A 21 -18.61 -19.06 19.30
CA SER A 21 -19.44 -20.20 19.73
C SER A 21 -20.66 -20.36 18.82
N TYR A 22 -20.89 -21.58 18.31
CA TYR A 22 -22.07 -21.89 17.51
C TYR A 22 -23.37 -21.63 18.27
N GLN A 23 -23.38 -21.89 19.59
CA GLN A 23 -24.53 -21.63 20.45
C GLN A 23 -24.85 -20.13 20.53
N ALA A 24 -23.82 -19.28 20.58
CA ALA A 24 -24.02 -17.83 20.56
C ALA A 24 -24.57 -17.35 19.21
N TYR A 25 -24.11 -17.93 18.10
CA TYR A 25 -24.67 -17.65 16.78
C TYR A 25 -26.16 -18.04 16.69
N LEU A 26 -26.54 -19.21 17.19
CA LEU A 26 -27.96 -19.65 17.19
C LEU A 26 -28.87 -18.67 17.93
N ASN A 27 -28.41 -18.09 19.04
CA ASN A 27 -29.18 -17.14 19.84
C ASN A 27 -29.48 -15.82 19.08
N ILE A 28 -28.58 -15.42 18.18
CA ILE A 28 -28.72 -14.15 17.43
C ILE A 28 -29.15 -14.34 15.97
N LYS A 29 -29.12 -15.59 15.46
CA LYS A 29 -29.30 -15.96 14.05
C LYS A 29 -30.47 -15.28 13.38
N GLU A 30 -31.63 -15.26 14.03
CA GLU A 30 -32.86 -14.69 13.46
C GLU A 30 -32.82 -13.16 13.34
N ILE A 31 -32.08 -12.49 14.23
CA ILE A 31 -31.88 -11.04 14.19
C ILE A 31 -30.90 -10.71 13.06
N VAL A 32 -29.73 -11.36 13.07
CA VAL A 32 -28.67 -11.05 12.09
C VAL A 32 -29.07 -11.43 10.66
N LYS A 33 -29.91 -12.46 10.46
CA LYS A 33 -30.48 -12.79 9.14
C LYS A 33 -31.43 -11.74 8.59
N LYS A 34 -32.23 -11.11 9.45
CA LYS A 34 -33.18 -10.05 9.05
C LYS A 34 -32.48 -8.72 8.81
N VAL A 35 -31.38 -8.47 9.53
CA VAL A 35 -30.58 -7.27 9.37
C VAL A 35 -29.66 -7.37 8.16
N ALA A 36 -29.20 -8.56 7.76
CA ALA A 36 -28.29 -8.73 6.63
C ALA A 36 -28.90 -8.32 5.28
N ALA A 37 -28.03 -7.97 4.32
CA ALA A 37 -28.44 -7.72 2.93
C ALA A 37 -29.17 -8.94 2.34
N GLN A 38 -30.21 -8.73 1.54
CA GLN A 38 -30.98 -9.80 0.91
C GLN A 38 -30.63 -9.86 -0.60
N VAL A 39 -30.16 -11.02 -1.08
CA VAL A 39 -29.91 -11.29 -2.50
C VAL A 39 -30.78 -12.45 -2.99
N GLU A 40 -30.87 -12.67 -4.31
CA GLU A 40 -31.69 -13.73 -4.90
C GLU A 40 -31.36 -15.14 -4.35
N ASP A 41 -30.09 -15.37 -3.97
CA ASP A 41 -29.61 -16.63 -3.39
C ASP A 41 -29.75 -16.73 -1.85
N GLY A 42 -30.32 -15.70 -1.19
CA GLY A 42 -30.59 -15.67 0.25
C GLY A 42 -29.92 -14.50 0.99
N PRO A 43 -30.03 -14.44 2.34
CA PRO A 43 -29.43 -13.36 3.12
C PRO A 43 -27.89 -13.47 3.14
N CYS A 44 -27.19 -12.33 3.01
CA CYS A 44 -25.73 -12.19 3.03
C CYS A 44 -25.14 -12.41 4.44
N ILE A 45 -25.36 -13.61 4.97
CA ILE A 45 -24.85 -14.05 6.26
C ILE A 45 -24.66 -15.57 6.28
N THR A 46 -23.50 -15.99 6.78
CA THR A 46 -23.24 -17.40 7.04
C THR A 46 -22.35 -17.56 8.27
N TYR A 47 -22.55 -18.64 9.02
CA TYR A 47 -21.66 -18.97 10.14
C TYR A 47 -20.34 -19.49 9.60
N ILE A 48 -19.25 -18.81 9.96
CA ILE A 48 -17.92 -19.06 9.41
C ILE A 48 -17.21 -20.19 10.14
N GLY A 49 -17.28 -20.24 11.48
CA GLY A 49 -16.59 -21.25 12.27
C GLY A 49 -16.35 -20.83 13.72
N GLU A 50 -15.64 -21.69 14.48
CA GLU A 50 -15.31 -21.40 15.87
C GLU A 50 -14.24 -20.30 16.03
N GLY A 51 -14.12 -19.75 17.24
CA GLY A 51 -13.11 -18.73 17.57
C GLY A 51 -13.26 -17.41 16.79
N GLY A 52 -12.14 -16.78 16.45
CA GLY A 52 -12.09 -15.50 15.72
C GLY A 52 -12.34 -15.59 14.21
N SER A 53 -12.86 -16.72 13.71
CA SER A 53 -12.99 -17.01 12.27
C SER A 53 -13.77 -15.95 11.48
N GLY A 54 -14.83 -15.37 12.06
CA GLY A 54 -15.62 -14.32 11.42
C GLY A 54 -14.88 -12.98 11.31
N ASP A 55 -14.03 -12.66 12.29
CA ASP A 55 -13.17 -11.48 12.25
C ASP A 55 -11.99 -11.71 11.31
N PHE A 56 -11.48 -12.95 11.24
CA PHE A 56 -10.48 -13.37 10.26
C PHE A 56 -11.01 -13.25 8.82
N VAL A 57 -12.23 -13.72 8.54
CA VAL A 57 -12.83 -13.57 7.19
C VAL A 57 -13.06 -12.10 6.84
N LYS A 58 -13.40 -11.24 7.80
CA LYS A 58 -13.48 -9.78 7.57
C LYS A 58 -12.12 -9.16 7.30
N MET A 59 -11.07 -9.59 8.00
CA MET A 59 -9.68 -9.19 7.72
C MET A 59 -9.27 -9.63 6.31
N VAL A 60 -9.65 -10.85 5.91
CA VAL A 60 -9.45 -11.40 4.55
C VAL A 60 -10.29 -10.67 3.48
N HIS A 61 -11.37 -10.00 3.88
CA HIS A 61 -12.17 -9.18 2.96
C HIS A 61 -11.49 -7.83 2.64
N ASN A 62 -10.51 -7.38 3.45
CA ASN A 62 -9.74 -6.14 3.28
C ASN A 62 -8.21 -6.38 3.39
N GLU A 63 -7.70 -7.45 2.77
CA GLU A 63 -6.35 -7.98 3.07
C GLU A 63 -5.21 -6.97 2.93
N LEU A 64 -5.18 -6.19 1.84
CA LEU A 64 -4.09 -5.23 1.61
C LEU A 64 -4.12 -4.12 2.66
N ALA A 65 -5.29 -3.55 2.94
CA ALA A 65 -5.43 -2.51 3.96
C ALA A 65 -4.96 -3.02 5.33
N GLY A 66 -5.33 -4.24 5.71
CA GLY A 66 -4.91 -4.86 6.97
C GLY A 66 -3.39 -5.12 7.05
N ILE A 67 -2.77 -5.55 5.94
CA ILE A 67 -1.31 -5.75 5.87
C ILE A 67 -0.57 -4.42 6.04
N PHE A 68 -1.01 -3.36 5.36
CA PHE A 68 -0.38 -2.04 5.52
C PHE A 68 -0.62 -1.45 6.92
N ASP A 69 -1.81 -1.65 7.52
CA ASP A 69 -2.08 -1.27 8.91
C ASP A 69 -1.14 -1.99 9.89
N GLU A 70 -0.85 -3.28 9.67
CA GLU A 70 0.10 -4.05 10.49
C GLU A 70 1.53 -3.56 10.30
N TRP A 71 1.96 -3.34 9.06
CA TRP A 71 3.30 -2.81 8.76
C TRP A 71 3.52 -1.42 9.40
N ASN A 72 2.47 -0.60 9.46
CA ASN A 72 2.53 0.74 10.04
C ASN A 72 2.72 0.72 11.57
N ARG A 73 2.52 -0.43 12.24
CA ARG A 73 2.76 -0.57 13.69
C ARG A 73 4.17 -1.05 14.02
N GLY A 74 5.00 -1.29 13.01
CA GLY A 74 6.37 -1.79 13.16
C GLY A 74 7.41 -0.86 12.54
N GLU A 75 8.51 -1.44 12.05
CA GLU A 75 9.65 -0.70 11.48
C GLU A 75 9.33 0.12 10.22
N LEU A 76 8.19 -0.15 9.58
CA LEU A 76 7.70 0.58 8.42
C LEU A 76 6.77 1.74 8.77
N GLU A 77 6.48 1.99 10.06
CA GLU A 77 5.65 3.10 10.55
C GLU A 77 5.97 4.38 9.79
N SER A 78 5.04 4.88 8.98
CA SER A 78 5.21 6.15 8.28
C SER A 78 3.90 6.65 7.74
N PHE A 79 3.79 7.97 7.60
CA PHE A 79 2.61 8.61 7.05
C PHE A 79 2.22 8.05 5.66
N LEU A 80 3.19 7.70 4.81
CA LEU A 80 2.89 7.09 3.51
C LEU A 80 2.29 5.69 3.62
N VAL A 81 2.71 4.88 4.59
CA VAL A 81 2.16 3.54 4.82
C VAL A 81 0.76 3.65 5.41
N GLU A 82 0.53 4.60 6.32
CA GLU A 82 -0.78 4.94 6.88
C GLU A 82 -1.79 5.33 5.80
N ILE A 83 -1.50 6.36 5.00
CA ILE A 83 -2.43 6.78 3.93
C ILE A 83 -2.61 5.70 2.87
N THR A 84 -1.63 4.82 2.65
CA THR A 84 -1.78 3.69 1.72
C THR A 84 -2.82 2.70 2.25
N ALA A 85 -2.79 2.38 3.55
CA ALA A 85 -3.81 1.55 4.18
C ALA A 85 -5.20 2.17 4.06
N ASP A 86 -5.30 3.49 4.24
CA ASP A 86 -6.56 4.21 4.13
C ASP A 86 -7.09 4.27 2.69
N ILE A 87 -6.22 4.49 1.70
CA ILE A 87 -6.58 4.50 0.27
C ILE A 87 -7.24 3.18 -0.14
N PHE A 88 -6.74 2.03 0.34
CA PHE A 88 -7.35 0.72 0.06
C PHE A 88 -8.74 0.53 0.68
N LYS A 89 -9.13 1.36 1.66
CA LYS A 89 -10.45 1.32 2.31
C LYS A 89 -11.47 2.25 1.63
N VAL A 90 -11.02 3.20 0.78
CA VAL A 90 -11.89 4.19 0.14
C VAL A 90 -12.76 3.51 -0.92
N LYS A 91 -14.07 3.60 -0.74
CA LYS A 91 -15.08 3.16 -1.73
C LYS A 91 -15.30 4.25 -2.77
N ASP A 92 -15.62 3.82 -3.98
CA ASP A 92 -16.04 4.77 -5.02
C ASP A 92 -17.45 5.28 -4.74
N GLU A 93 -17.65 6.59 -4.86
CA GLU A 93 -18.96 7.24 -4.68
C GLU A 93 -19.86 7.08 -5.91
N HIS A 94 -19.28 6.72 -7.06
CA HIS A 94 -19.97 6.67 -8.35
C HIS A 94 -20.23 5.25 -8.88
N GLY A 95 -19.89 4.21 -8.12
CA GLY A 95 -20.21 2.83 -8.47
C GLY A 95 -19.55 1.81 -7.54
N ASP A 96 -19.67 0.53 -7.88
CA ASP A 96 -19.22 -0.55 -7.00
C ASP A 96 -17.69 -0.68 -6.93
N GLY A 97 -17.18 -1.12 -5.77
CA GLY A 97 -15.77 -1.41 -5.53
C GLY A 97 -14.98 -0.28 -4.86
N GLU A 98 -13.66 -0.47 -4.74
CA GLU A 98 -12.73 0.49 -4.16
C GLU A 98 -12.29 1.52 -5.21
N LEU A 99 -12.21 2.79 -4.79
CA LEU A 99 -11.85 3.91 -5.66
C LEU A 99 -10.49 3.71 -6.33
N VAL A 100 -9.53 3.12 -5.60
CA VAL A 100 -8.15 2.90 -6.07
C VAL A 100 -8.08 2.11 -7.39
N HIS A 101 -9.04 1.20 -7.63
CA HIS A 101 -9.07 0.37 -8.84
C HIS A 101 -9.61 1.11 -10.06
N LYS A 102 -10.21 2.29 -9.88
CA LYS A 102 -10.79 3.12 -10.94
C LYS A 102 -9.90 4.32 -11.29
N ILE A 103 -8.86 4.58 -10.51
CA ILE A 103 -7.89 5.64 -10.79
C ILE A 103 -7.04 5.24 -11.98
N LEU A 104 -6.97 6.11 -12.99
CA LEU A 104 -6.10 5.91 -14.14
C LEU A 104 -4.64 5.79 -13.70
N ASP A 105 -3.95 4.75 -14.16
CA ASP A 105 -2.54 4.43 -13.87
C ASP A 105 -1.56 5.34 -14.64
N LYS A 106 -1.80 6.65 -14.61
CA LYS A 106 -1.01 7.69 -15.24
C LYS A 106 -0.60 8.72 -14.20
N THR A 107 0.70 8.75 -13.88
CA THR A 107 1.19 9.61 -12.79
C THR A 107 1.64 10.96 -13.33
N GLY A 108 1.15 12.05 -12.75
CA GLY A 108 1.66 13.40 -13.00
C GLY A 108 3.01 13.67 -12.31
N MET A 109 3.76 14.65 -12.80
CA MET A 109 4.99 15.11 -12.13
C MET A 109 5.19 16.62 -12.24
N LYS A 110 5.69 17.23 -11.16
CA LYS A 110 6.00 18.67 -11.10
C LYS A 110 7.47 19.00 -11.40
N GLY A 111 8.30 17.99 -11.71
CA GLY A 111 9.71 18.15 -12.10
C GLY A 111 10.74 18.01 -10.98
N THR A 112 10.37 18.13 -9.70
CA THR A 112 11.32 18.07 -8.57
C THR A 112 12.13 16.78 -8.51
N GLY A 113 11.52 15.63 -8.78
CA GLY A 113 12.23 14.34 -8.84
C GLY A 113 13.26 14.27 -9.97
N LYS A 114 12.97 14.91 -11.12
CA LYS A 114 13.91 15.00 -12.25
C LYS A 114 15.14 15.82 -11.87
N TRP A 115 14.95 16.94 -11.17
CA TRP A 115 16.06 17.76 -10.69
C TRP A 115 16.98 16.99 -9.74
N THR A 116 16.44 16.16 -8.84
CA THR A 116 17.26 15.34 -7.95
C THR A 116 18.16 14.37 -8.72
N VAL A 117 17.63 13.70 -9.75
CA VAL A 117 18.42 12.77 -10.59
C VAL A 117 19.47 13.51 -11.41
N GLN A 118 19.13 14.69 -11.94
CA GLN A 118 20.09 15.53 -12.66
C GLN A 118 21.24 15.98 -11.76
N GLN A 119 20.93 16.44 -10.54
CA GLN A 119 21.96 16.81 -9.56
C GLN A 119 22.82 15.62 -9.15
N ALA A 120 22.21 14.43 -8.98
CA ALA A 120 22.98 13.22 -8.71
C ALA A 120 23.96 12.89 -9.84
N ALA A 121 23.54 13.02 -11.09
CA ALA A 121 24.40 12.82 -12.25
C ALA A 121 25.54 13.85 -12.34
N GLU A 122 25.24 15.14 -12.16
CA GLU A 122 26.23 16.23 -12.15
C GLU A 122 27.31 16.02 -11.09
N LEU A 123 26.93 15.56 -9.90
CA LEU A 123 27.85 15.28 -8.79
C LEU A 123 28.50 13.90 -8.85
N SER A 124 28.22 13.11 -9.89
CA SER A 124 28.69 11.72 -10.00
C SER A 124 28.30 10.85 -8.79
N VAL A 125 27.11 11.10 -8.21
CA VAL A 125 26.53 10.35 -7.09
C VAL A 125 25.51 9.34 -7.61
N THR A 126 25.58 8.12 -7.11
CA THR A 126 24.66 7.05 -7.51
C THR A 126 23.30 7.19 -6.83
N ALA A 127 22.23 7.38 -7.62
CA ALA A 127 20.85 7.45 -7.14
C ALA A 127 19.87 6.52 -7.89
N PRO A 128 20.17 5.22 -8.07
CA PRO A 128 19.39 4.33 -8.95
C PRO A 128 17.94 4.13 -8.49
N THR A 129 17.65 4.15 -7.18
CA THR A 129 16.28 3.97 -6.67
C THR A 129 15.39 5.17 -7.01
N ILE A 130 15.95 6.38 -6.96
CA ILE A 130 15.24 7.61 -7.32
C ILE A 130 15.03 7.67 -8.84
N ALA A 131 16.06 7.29 -9.61
CA ALA A 131 15.96 7.18 -11.06
C ALA A 131 14.89 6.16 -11.49
N ALA A 132 14.90 4.95 -10.94
CA ALA A 132 13.90 3.92 -11.23
C ALA A 132 12.46 4.40 -10.86
N SER A 133 12.30 5.12 -9.74
CA SER A 133 11.00 5.71 -9.39
C SER A 133 10.51 6.72 -10.43
N LEU A 134 11.43 7.46 -11.06
CA LEU A 134 11.11 8.41 -12.12
C LEU A 134 10.78 7.69 -13.43
N ASP A 135 11.53 6.65 -13.77
CA ASP A 135 11.27 5.79 -14.94
C ASP A 135 9.89 5.13 -14.86
N CYS A 136 9.49 4.63 -13.68
CA CYS A 136 8.13 4.11 -13.48
C CYS A 136 7.05 5.17 -13.77
N ARG A 137 7.29 6.44 -13.43
CA ARG A 137 6.35 7.53 -13.73
C ARG A 137 6.30 7.83 -15.22
N TYR A 138 7.47 7.90 -15.89
CA TYR A 138 7.53 8.08 -17.34
C TYR A 138 6.80 6.95 -18.06
N LEU A 139 7.06 5.70 -17.67
CA LEU A 139 6.41 4.53 -18.24
C LEU A 139 4.89 4.55 -18.00
N SER A 140 4.43 4.95 -16.81
CA SER A 140 3.00 5.12 -16.52
C SER A 140 2.34 6.16 -17.46
N GLY A 141 3.10 7.18 -17.86
CA GLY A 141 2.69 8.23 -18.79
C GLY A 141 2.32 7.74 -20.19
N LEU A 142 3.01 6.69 -20.66
CA LEU A 142 2.87 6.08 -21.98
C LEU A 142 1.74 5.02 -22.00
N LYS A 143 0.53 5.40 -21.58
CA LYS A 143 -0.59 4.48 -21.39
C LYS A 143 -0.97 3.75 -22.67
N GLU A 144 -1.13 4.50 -23.75
CA GLU A 144 -1.57 3.98 -25.06
C GLU A 144 -0.53 3.01 -25.64
N GLU A 145 0.76 3.35 -25.53
CA GLU A 145 1.85 2.48 -25.96
C GLU A 145 1.93 1.19 -25.13
N ARG A 146 1.70 1.26 -23.81
CA ARG A 146 1.68 0.07 -22.93
C ARG A 146 0.55 -0.88 -23.29
N GLU A 147 -0.64 -0.36 -23.60
CA GLU A 147 -1.78 -1.19 -24.01
C GLU A 147 -1.54 -1.84 -25.37
N ALA A 148 -1.01 -1.08 -26.33
CA ALA A 148 -0.60 -1.62 -27.63
C ALA A 148 0.47 -2.71 -27.49
N ALA A 149 1.50 -2.47 -26.67
CA ALA A 149 2.55 -3.43 -26.40
C ALA A 149 2.01 -4.69 -25.70
N ALA A 150 1.10 -4.55 -24.72
CA ALA A 150 0.50 -5.67 -24.02
C ALA A 150 -0.27 -6.60 -24.98
N ALA A 151 -0.97 -6.04 -25.98
CA ALA A 151 -1.65 -6.84 -27.00
C ALA A 151 -0.65 -7.65 -27.84
N VAL A 152 0.42 -7.00 -28.34
CA VAL A 152 1.47 -7.66 -29.14
C VAL A 152 2.21 -8.74 -28.34
N LEU A 153 2.55 -8.47 -27.07
CA LEU A 153 3.23 -9.45 -26.22
C LEU A 153 2.35 -10.67 -25.93
N LYS A 154 1.04 -10.45 -25.75
CA LYS A 154 0.07 -11.53 -25.59
C LYS A 154 -0.03 -12.39 -26.85
N GLU A 155 -0.04 -11.78 -28.03
CA GLU A 155 0.01 -12.49 -29.32
C GLU A 155 1.31 -13.27 -29.51
N ALA A 156 2.43 -12.74 -29.02
CA ALA A 156 3.74 -13.40 -29.02
C ALA A 156 3.86 -14.56 -28.01
N GLY A 157 2.78 -14.91 -27.31
CA GLY A 157 2.75 -16.01 -26.34
C GLY A 157 3.34 -15.66 -24.97
N MET A 158 3.70 -14.39 -24.73
CA MET A 158 4.11 -13.91 -23.41
C MET A 158 2.86 -13.69 -22.54
N THR A 159 2.33 -14.79 -22.05
CA THR A 159 1.17 -14.84 -21.15
C THR A 159 1.62 -14.78 -19.69
N GLU A 160 0.68 -14.53 -18.76
CA GLU A 160 1.01 -14.58 -17.33
C GLU A 160 1.68 -15.91 -16.99
N ALA A 161 2.88 -15.85 -16.42
CA ALA A 161 3.57 -17.03 -15.95
C ALA A 161 2.69 -17.75 -14.92
N ALA A 162 2.68 -19.09 -14.97
CA ALA A 162 2.00 -19.90 -13.98
C ALA A 162 2.47 -19.46 -12.58
N ARG A 163 1.53 -18.97 -11.75
CA ARG A 163 1.86 -18.55 -10.39
C ARG A 163 2.22 -19.82 -9.60
N PRO A 164 3.46 -19.96 -9.13
CA PRO A 164 3.81 -21.08 -8.28
C PRO A 164 2.93 -21.04 -7.02
N SER A 165 2.69 -22.20 -6.40
CA SER A 165 2.08 -22.23 -5.07
C SER A 165 3.08 -21.60 -4.09
N VAL A 166 2.78 -20.38 -3.63
CA VAL A 166 3.63 -19.65 -2.68
C VAL A 166 2.91 -19.55 -1.35
N ASP A 167 3.64 -19.76 -0.25
CA ASP A 167 3.16 -19.43 1.09
C ASP A 167 2.94 -17.92 1.19
N LYS A 168 1.66 -17.53 1.24
CA LYS A 168 1.23 -16.14 1.31
C LYS A 168 1.82 -15.40 2.50
N LYS A 169 1.91 -16.04 3.67
CA LYS A 169 2.41 -15.39 4.88
C LYS A 169 3.90 -15.08 4.76
N ARG A 170 4.65 -16.06 4.24
CA ARG A 170 6.07 -15.88 3.95
C ARG A 170 6.29 -14.79 2.90
N LEU A 171 5.51 -14.79 1.82
CA LEU A 171 5.62 -13.75 0.79
C LEU A 171 5.36 -12.35 1.34
N ILE A 172 4.33 -12.18 2.20
CA ILE A 172 4.04 -10.90 2.84
C ILE A 172 5.24 -10.44 3.68
N ASP A 173 5.85 -11.33 4.47
CA ASP A 173 7.01 -10.98 5.28
C ASP A 173 8.26 -10.68 4.44
N ASP A 174 8.53 -11.47 3.40
CA ASP A 174 9.64 -11.25 2.47
C ASP A 174 9.50 -9.88 1.78
N VAL A 175 8.30 -9.51 1.34
CA VAL A 175 8.01 -8.19 0.75
C VAL A 175 8.16 -7.08 1.78
N ARG A 176 7.71 -7.28 3.02
CA ARG A 176 7.87 -6.32 4.13
C ARG A 176 9.35 -6.01 4.38
N GLN A 177 10.19 -7.05 4.49
CA GLN A 177 11.63 -6.90 4.69
C GLN A 177 12.31 -6.25 3.47
N ALA A 178 11.92 -6.64 2.25
CA ALA A 178 12.44 -6.04 1.03
C ALA A 178 12.09 -4.54 0.91
N LEU A 179 10.88 -4.16 1.30
CA LEU A 179 10.44 -2.75 1.34
C LEU A 179 11.26 -1.96 2.36
N TYR A 180 11.46 -2.51 3.56
CA TYR A 180 12.26 -1.89 4.61
C TYR A 180 13.73 -1.68 4.19
N ALA A 181 14.36 -2.72 3.64
CA ALA A 181 15.73 -2.63 3.12
C ALA A 181 15.84 -1.61 1.96
N SER A 182 14.87 -1.60 1.05
CA SER A 182 14.82 -0.65 -0.07
C SER A 182 14.69 0.80 0.41
N LYS A 183 13.90 1.03 1.47
CA LYS A 183 13.75 2.33 2.12
C LYS A 183 15.11 2.80 2.66
N ILE A 184 15.78 1.99 3.48
CA ILE A 184 17.12 2.34 4.03
C ILE A 184 18.10 2.67 2.91
N CYS A 185 18.19 1.83 1.87
CA CYS A 185 19.05 2.07 0.72
C CYS A 185 18.73 3.39 -0.01
N SER A 186 17.45 3.75 -0.14
CA SER A 186 17.03 5.00 -0.78
C SER A 186 17.44 6.22 0.05
N TYR A 187 17.23 6.16 1.37
CA TYR A 187 17.63 7.23 2.29
C TYR A 187 19.14 7.43 2.32
N ALA A 188 19.92 6.34 2.40
CA ALA A 188 21.38 6.41 2.39
C ALA A 188 21.91 7.11 1.12
N LYS A 189 21.32 6.82 -0.04
CA LYS A 189 21.65 7.49 -1.31
C LYS A 189 21.29 8.98 -1.28
N GLY A 190 20.11 9.32 -0.78
CA GLY A 190 19.67 10.72 -0.66
C GLY A 190 20.56 11.54 0.27
N VAL A 191 20.94 10.97 1.41
CA VAL A 191 21.87 11.61 2.36
C VAL A 191 23.27 11.76 1.77
N ASN A 192 23.76 10.75 1.04
CA ASN A 192 25.05 10.85 0.33
C ASN A 192 25.03 11.96 -0.73
N LEU A 193 23.92 12.14 -1.44
CA LEU A 193 23.74 13.24 -2.39
C LEU A 193 23.78 14.61 -1.71
N LEU A 194 23.10 14.77 -0.57
CA LEU A 194 23.14 15.99 0.22
C LEU A 194 24.56 16.30 0.71
N ARG A 195 25.29 15.28 1.17
CA ARG A 195 26.70 15.40 1.56
C ARG A 195 27.56 15.89 0.39
N ALA A 196 27.44 15.26 -0.79
CA ALA A 196 28.21 15.64 -1.96
C ALA A 196 27.95 17.09 -2.39
N LYS A 197 26.68 17.53 -2.38
CA LYS A 197 26.32 18.93 -2.70
C LYS A 197 26.87 19.92 -1.67
N SER A 198 26.84 19.56 -0.38
CA SER A 198 27.40 20.39 0.69
C SER A 198 28.92 20.58 0.55
N VAL A 199 29.64 19.53 0.14
CA VAL A 199 31.08 19.62 -0.16
C VAL A 199 31.35 20.50 -1.37
N GLU A 200 30.60 20.33 -2.47
CA GLU A 200 30.73 21.16 -3.68
C GLU A 200 30.51 22.65 -3.39
N GLN A 201 29.48 22.99 -2.60
CA GLN A 201 29.14 24.37 -2.27
C GLN A 201 29.98 24.97 -1.14
N ASN A 202 30.93 24.22 -0.58
CA ASN A 202 31.76 24.60 0.56
C ASN A 202 30.93 25.11 1.77
N THR A 203 29.69 24.65 1.87
CA THR A 203 28.75 24.97 2.94
C THR A 203 28.92 23.93 4.04
N TYR A 204 29.87 24.17 4.94
CA TYR A 204 30.10 23.35 6.15
C TYR A 204 28.92 23.46 7.13
N ARG A 205 27.74 22.90 6.82
CA ARG A 205 26.65 22.78 7.81
C ARG A 205 25.45 21.92 7.45
N ALA A 206 25.47 21.11 6.39
CA ALA A 206 24.56 19.96 6.35
C ALA A 206 25.15 18.90 7.29
N SER A 207 25.13 19.13 8.60
CA SER A 207 25.53 18.10 9.53
C SER A 207 24.58 16.92 9.33
N LEU A 208 25.15 15.73 9.18
CA LEU A 208 24.37 14.49 9.05
C LEU A 208 23.49 14.26 10.28
N GLU A 209 23.77 14.95 11.39
CA GLU A 209 22.99 14.93 12.65
C GLU A 209 21.75 15.84 12.58
N THR A 210 21.86 17.05 12.01
CA THR A 210 20.74 18.00 11.92
C THR A 210 19.80 17.74 10.75
N THR A 211 20.29 17.08 9.69
CA THR A 211 19.51 16.85 8.47
C THR A 211 18.32 15.88 8.71
N PRO A 212 18.49 14.75 9.42
CA PRO A 212 17.38 13.89 9.83
C PRO A 212 16.39 14.61 10.76
N PHE A 213 16.87 15.48 11.66
CA PHE A 213 16.04 16.29 12.55
C PHE A 213 15.20 17.36 11.83
N VAL A 214 15.71 17.96 10.75
CA VAL A 214 14.91 18.87 9.92
C VAL A 214 13.91 18.09 9.06
N LEU A 215 14.29 16.91 8.56
CA LEU A 215 13.42 16.06 7.76
C LEU A 215 12.32 15.38 8.60
N SER A 216 12.50 15.22 9.91
CA SER A 216 11.46 14.71 10.82
C SER A 216 10.27 15.66 10.98
N PHE A 217 10.45 16.96 10.70
CA PHE A 217 9.35 17.94 10.72
C PHE A 217 8.50 17.91 9.44
N THR A 218 9.01 17.37 8.33
CA THR A 218 8.29 17.28 7.05
C THR A 218 7.50 15.96 6.98
N LYS A 219 6.24 16.00 7.44
CA LYS A 219 5.29 14.88 7.59
C LYS A 219 5.13 13.91 6.40
N PHE A 220 5.57 14.25 5.19
CA PHE A 220 5.31 13.43 3.99
C PHE A 220 6.19 12.19 3.84
N PHE A 221 7.35 12.13 4.49
CA PHE A 221 8.32 11.04 4.26
C PHE A 221 8.65 10.23 5.51
N PHE A 222 8.35 10.70 6.72
CA PHE A 222 9.09 10.21 7.90
C PHE A 222 8.51 9.00 8.64
N CYS A 223 9.46 8.24 9.20
CA CYS A 223 9.36 6.90 9.75
C CYS A 223 10.35 6.73 10.91
N PHE A 224 10.04 5.81 11.83
CA PHE A 224 10.86 5.41 12.99
C PHE A 224 12.38 5.24 12.68
N ILE A 225 12.74 4.78 11.48
CA ILE A 225 14.14 4.60 11.01
C ILE A 225 15.02 5.84 11.23
N ALA A 226 14.47 7.02 11.03
CA ALA A 226 15.27 8.23 11.06
C ALA A 226 15.56 8.74 12.48
N ASN A 227 14.85 8.24 13.49
CA ASN A 227 15.23 8.40 14.90
C ASN A 227 16.31 7.40 15.32
N TRP A 228 16.56 6.34 14.54
CA TRP A 228 17.52 5.28 14.84
C TRP A 228 18.89 5.48 14.18
N LEU A 229 18.96 6.31 13.12
CA LEU A 229 20.19 6.68 12.43
C LEU A 229 20.87 7.93 13.01
N CYS A 230 20.25 8.59 14.00
CA CYS A 230 20.80 9.67 14.83
C CYS A 230 21.13 9.11 16.23
#